data_AF-A0A3M2J4G2-F1
#
_entry.id   AF-A0A3M2J4G2-F1
#
_cell.length_a   1.000
_cell.length_b   1.000
_cell.length_c   1.000
_cell.angle_alpha   90.00
_cell.angle_beta   90.00
_cell.angle_gamma   90.00
#
_symmetry.space_group_name_H-M   'P 1'
#
loop_
_entity.id
_entity.type
_entity.pdbx_description
1 polymer ?
#
loop_
_entity_poly.entity_id
_entity_poly.type
_entity_poly.pdbx_seq_one_letter_code
_entity_poly.pdbx_strand_id
1 'polypeptide(L)'
;MIALSVLLVLVTALASYLWVRTVRYEEYAADVLGQGREIGTELATLRAQHEGTLSELDAVNEQLTTAQDRITQLADEKAQVGDDREVQRQLVDYQARISQASANVASALSTCIDAQNQLIAYLEDAAAYDPTDLQRFKDDVREVCAAATAANTELQRQLTAGATG
;
A
#
# COMPACT_ATOMS: atom_id res chain seq x y z
N MET A 1 110.49 -0.10 4.16
CA MET A 1 109.66 0.87 3.40
C MET A 1 108.57 0.19 2.57
N ILE A 2 108.90 -0.71 1.64
CA ILE A 2 107.91 -1.34 0.72
C ILE A 2 106.79 -2.13 1.45
N ALA A 3 107.14 -2.94 2.45
CA ALA A 3 106.14 -3.71 3.20
C ALA A 3 105.13 -2.82 3.96
N LEU A 4 105.60 -1.69 4.50
CA LEU A 4 104.76 -0.73 5.22
C LEU A 4 103.79 -0.01 4.26
N SER A 5 104.27 0.37 3.08
CA SER A 5 103.41 0.99 2.06
C SER A 5 102.36 0.02 1.52
N VAL A 6 102.69 -1.25 1.32
CA VAL A 6 101.73 -2.28 0.86
C VAL A 6 100.66 -2.52 1.93
N LEU A 7 101.06 -2.61 3.21
CA LEU A 7 100.13 -2.76 4.32
C LEU A 7 99.18 -1.56 4.42
N LEU A 8 99.71 -0.34 4.28
CA LEU A 8 98.91 0.89 4.32
C LEU A 8 97.84 0.90 3.22
N VAL A 9 98.23 0.56 1.98
CA VAL A 9 97.30 0.49 0.84
C VAL A 9 96.21 -0.55 1.11
N LEU A 10 96.56 -1.74 1.59
CA LEU A 10 95.59 -2.78 1.93
C LEU A 10 94.59 -2.33 2.99
N VAL A 11 95.05 -1.69 4.07
CA VAL A 11 94.18 -1.18 5.14
C VAL A 11 93.24 -0.10 4.60
N THR A 12 93.73 0.84 3.79
CA THR A 12 92.88 1.88 3.19
C THR A 12 91.85 1.31 2.21
N ALA A 13 92.22 0.30 1.42
CA ALA A 13 91.30 -0.40 0.51
C ALA A 13 90.22 -1.17 1.29
N LEU A 14 90.60 -1.84 2.39
CA LEU A 14 89.66 -2.56 3.23
C LEU A 14 88.71 -1.61 3.97
N ALA A 15 89.22 -0.50 4.49
CA ALA A 15 88.43 0.53 5.17
C ALA A 15 87.42 1.18 4.22
N SER A 16 87.83 1.53 3.01
CA SER A 16 86.93 2.09 1.99
C SER A 16 85.88 1.09 1.52
N TYR A 17 86.25 -0.18 1.31
CA TYR A 17 85.29 -1.24 0.98
C TYR A 17 84.24 -1.44 2.07
N LEU A 18 84.66 -1.53 3.34
CA LEU A 18 83.75 -1.66 4.47
C LEU A 18 82.84 -0.44 4.60
N TRP A 19 83.38 0.77 4.40
CA TRP A 19 82.60 2.00 4.41
C TRP A 19 81.48 1.99 3.37
N VAL A 20 81.82 1.69 2.10
CA VAL A 20 80.82 1.62 1.02
C VAL A 20 79.78 0.56 1.33
N ARG A 21 80.20 -0.60 1.84
CA ARG A 21 79.29 -1.68 2.19
C ARG A 21 78.33 -1.27 3.29
N THR A 22 78.81 -0.61 4.34
CA THR A 22 77.98 -0.12 5.45
C THR A 22 76.96 0.90 4.97
N VAL A 23 77.37 1.89 4.18
CA VAL A 23 76.45 2.90 3.63
C VAL A 23 75.36 2.25 2.76
N ARG A 24 75.74 1.29 1.91
CA ARG A 24 74.77 0.55 1.07
C ARG A 24 73.79 -0.28 1.90
N TYR A 25 74.25 -0.88 2.99
CA TYR A 25 73.36 -1.61 3.90
C TYR A 25 72.42 -0.68 4.65
N GLU A 26 72.87 0.50 5.06
CA GLU A 26 72.01 1.51 5.70
C GLU A 26 70.93 2.01 4.74
N GLU A 27 71.30 2.32 3.48
CA GLU A 27 70.34 2.68 2.42
C GLU A 27 69.30 1.58 2.21
N TYR A 28 69.74 0.34 2.06
CA TYR A 28 68.84 -0.81 1.86
C TYR A 28 67.92 -1.05 3.07
N ALA A 29 68.47 -0.97 4.29
CA ALA A 29 67.67 -1.13 5.51
C ALA A 29 66.61 -0.02 5.64
N ALA A 30 66.97 1.22 5.31
CA ALA A 30 66.04 2.34 5.30
C ALA A 30 64.93 2.17 4.26
N ASP A 31 65.26 1.70 3.06
CA ASP A 31 64.31 1.42 1.98
C ASP A 31 63.31 0.31 2.36
N VAL A 32 63.80 -0.82 2.86
CA VAL A 32 62.94 -1.93 3.33
C VAL A 32 62.01 -1.49 4.46
N LEU A 33 62.52 -0.70 5.42
CA LEU A 33 61.69 -0.14 6.49
C LEU A 33 60.67 0.87 5.96
N GLY A 34 61.03 1.65 4.94
CA GLY A 34 60.13 2.57 4.24
C GLY A 34 58.97 1.83 3.58
N GLN A 35 59.27 0.85 2.75
CA GLN A 35 58.28 0.02 2.06
C GLN A 35 57.41 -0.76 3.06
N GLY A 36 57.99 -1.31 4.12
CA GLY A 36 57.23 -1.99 5.17
C GLY A 36 56.22 -1.07 5.86
N ARG A 37 56.59 0.20 6.11
CA ARG A 37 55.67 1.21 6.65
C ARG A 37 54.59 1.57 5.65
N GLU A 38 54.96 1.79 4.38
CA GLU A 38 54.01 2.13 3.32
C GLU A 38 52.94 1.05 3.13
N ILE A 39 53.35 -0.21 2.99
CA ILE A 39 52.45 -1.36 2.91
C ILE A 39 51.58 -1.46 4.17
N GLY A 40 52.18 -1.23 5.35
CA GLY A 40 51.45 -1.20 6.61
C GLY A 40 50.35 -0.13 6.63
N THR A 41 50.65 1.08 6.14
CA THR A 41 49.69 2.19 6.05
C THR A 41 48.60 1.95 5.02
N GLU A 42 48.95 1.39 3.85
CA GLU A 42 48.00 1.04 2.80
C GLU A 42 47.04 -0.06 3.29
N LEU A 43 47.57 -1.09 3.94
CA LEU A 43 46.78 -2.17 4.51
C LEU A 43 45.84 -1.69 5.62
N ALA A 44 46.31 -0.80 6.50
CA ALA A 44 45.46 -0.18 7.52
C ALA A 44 44.33 0.65 6.88
N THR A 45 44.65 1.42 5.84
CA THR A 45 43.67 2.23 5.08
C THR A 45 42.64 1.36 4.39
N LEU A 46 43.07 0.29 3.72
CA LEU A 46 42.19 -0.62 3.00
C LEU A 46 41.26 -1.38 3.96
N ARG A 47 41.75 -1.76 5.15
CA ARG A 47 40.92 -2.36 6.20
C ARG A 47 39.86 -1.38 6.71
N ALA A 48 40.24 -0.12 6.96
CA ALA A 48 39.29 0.90 7.40
C ALA A 48 38.23 1.19 6.32
N GLN A 49 38.62 1.24 5.04
CA GLN A 49 37.67 1.38 3.93
C GLN A 49 36.72 0.17 3.84
N HIS A 50 37.25 -1.05 3.98
CA HIS A 50 36.43 -2.26 3.95
C HIS A 50 35.42 -2.31 5.10
N GLU A 51 35.84 -1.96 6.32
CA GLU A 51 34.94 -1.84 7.48
C GLU A 51 33.88 -0.76 7.26
N GLY A 52 34.26 0.38 6.68
CA GLY A 52 33.32 1.44 6.28
C GLY A 52 32.28 0.96 5.27
N THR A 53 32.70 0.28 4.21
CA THR A 53 31.79 -0.28 3.18
C THR A 53 30.85 -1.34 3.76
N LEU A 54 31.32 -2.18 4.68
CA LEU A 54 30.45 -3.15 5.36
C LEU A 54 29.39 -2.45 6.22
N SER A 55 29.77 -1.40 6.95
CA SER A 55 28.82 -0.61 7.74
C SER A 55 27.78 0.10 6.86
N GLU A 56 28.19 0.61 5.70
CA GLU A 56 27.26 1.23 4.73
C GLU A 56 26.29 0.18 4.15
N LEU A 57 26.80 -1.00 3.80
CA LEU A 57 25.97 -2.11 3.33
C LEU A 57 24.93 -2.54 4.38
N ASP A 58 25.33 -2.63 5.65
CA ASP A 58 24.44 -2.98 6.74
C ASP A 58 23.32 -1.93 6.90
N ALA A 59 23.68 -0.64 6.91
CA ALA A 59 22.73 0.46 6.97
C ALA A 59 21.76 0.48 5.79
N VAL A 60 22.23 0.17 4.57
CA VAL A 60 21.37 0.08 3.38
C VAL A 60 20.42 -1.12 3.47
N ASN A 61 20.88 -2.26 3.98
CA ASN A 61 20.01 -3.44 4.20
C ASN A 61 18.94 -3.18 5.26
N GLU A 62 19.27 -2.49 6.34
CA GLU A 62 18.30 -2.07 7.37
C GLU A 62 17.25 -1.13 6.77
N GLN A 63 17.67 -0.15 5.97
CA GLN A 63 16.76 0.74 5.25
C GLN A 63 15.86 -0.02 4.27
N LEU A 64 16.41 -0.99 3.54
CA LEU A 64 15.65 -1.82 2.61
C LEU A 64 14.61 -2.69 3.33
N THR A 65 14.96 -3.24 4.49
CA THR A 65 14.05 -4.02 5.33
C THR A 65 12.92 -3.14 5.85
N THR A 66 13.25 -1.96 6.39
CA THR A 66 12.27 -0.97 6.85
C THR A 66 11.33 -0.52 5.73
N ALA A 67 11.86 -0.31 4.52
CA ALA A 67 11.05 0.06 3.36
C ALA A 67 10.11 -1.07 2.93
N GLN A 68 10.57 -2.33 2.96
CA GLN A 68 9.73 -3.50 2.66
C GLN A 68 8.59 -3.66 3.68
N ASP A 69 8.87 -3.49 4.97
CA ASP A 69 7.86 -3.52 6.03
C ASP A 69 6.82 -2.43 5.81
N ARG A 70 7.27 -1.22 5.46
CA ARG A 70 6.37 -0.10 5.16
C ARG A 70 5.51 -0.35 3.92
N ILE A 71 6.08 -0.95 2.87
CA ILE A 71 5.33 -1.33 1.66
C ILE A 71 4.27 -2.37 2.00
N THR A 72 4.60 -3.38 2.80
CA THR A 72 3.67 -4.42 3.24
C THR A 72 2.54 -3.82 4.06
N GLN A 73 2.86 -2.96 5.03
CA GLN A 73 1.87 -2.23 5.82
C GLN A 73 0.93 -1.38 4.95
N LEU A 74 1.47 -0.67 3.95
CA LEU A 74 0.65 0.13 3.01
C LEU A 74 -0.22 -0.76 2.12
N ALA A 75 0.24 -1.94 1.74
CA ALA A 75 -0.54 -2.90 0.98
C ALA A 75 -1.72 -3.43 1.82
N ASP A 76 -1.47 -3.78 3.08
CA ASP A 76 -2.50 -4.21 4.04
C ASP A 76 -3.52 -3.10 4.31
N GLU A 77 -3.06 -1.86 4.55
CA GLU A 77 -3.93 -0.69 4.75
C GLU A 77 -4.79 -0.42 3.50
N LYS A 78 -4.22 -0.55 2.30
CA LYS A 78 -4.97 -0.40 1.05
C LYS A 78 -6.01 -1.49 0.86
N ALA A 79 -5.71 -2.73 1.24
CA ALA A 79 -6.66 -3.83 1.20
C ALA A 79 -7.83 -3.56 2.16
N GLN A 80 -7.54 -3.19 3.41
CA GLN A 80 -8.55 -2.86 4.41
C GLN A 80 -9.44 -1.69 3.99
N VAL A 81 -8.85 -0.60 3.48
CA VAL A 81 -9.62 0.55 2.96
C VAL A 81 -10.43 0.16 1.71
N GLY A 82 -9.94 -0.79 0.90
CA GLY A 82 -10.67 -1.35 -0.23
C GLY A 82 -11.93 -2.08 0.22
N ASP A 83 -11.80 -2.97 1.20
CA ASP A 83 -12.90 -3.75 1.76
C ASP A 83 -13.93 -2.85 2.46
N ASP A 84 -13.48 -1.88 3.26
CA ASP A 84 -14.36 -0.91 3.94
C ASP A 84 -15.18 -0.09 2.93
N ARG A 85 -14.59 0.29 1.80
CA ARG A 85 -15.29 1.02 0.74
C ARG A 85 -16.32 0.16 0.02
N GLU A 86 -16.04 -1.12 -0.17
CA GLU A 86 -16.98 -2.04 -0.80
C GLU A 86 -18.18 -2.32 0.12
N VAL A 87 -17.93 -2.53 1.42
CA VAL A 87 -19.00 -2.64 2.42
C VAL A 87 -19.86 -1.37 2.49
N GLN A 88 -19.22 -0.18 2.49
CA GLN A 88 -19.95 1.09 2.45
C GLN A 88 -20.77 1.27 1.18
N ARG A 89 -20.25 0.89 0.01
CA ARG A 89 -21.00 0.91 -1.25
C ARG A 89 -22.22 0.00 -1.20
N GLN A 90 -22.07 -1.23 -0.70
CA GLN A 90 -23.18 -2.16 -0.57
C GLN A 90 -24.25 -1.62 0.39
N LEU A 91 -23.84 -0.99 1.50
CA LEU A 91 -24.78 -0.36 2.43
C LEU A 91 -25.55 0.80 1.80
N VAL A 92 -24.87 1.68 1.06
CA VAL A 92 -25.50 2.84 0.40
C VAL A 92 -26.42 2.38 -0.73
N ASP A 93 -26.01 1.40 -1.52
CA ASP A 93 -26.83 0.84 -2.61
C ASP A 93 -28.05 0.07 -2.07
N TYR A 94 -27.90 -0.65 -0.95
CA TYR A 94 -29.01 -1.26 -0.23
C TYR A 94 -29.99 -0.19 0.31
N GLN A 95 -29.49 0.85 0.96
CA GLN A 95 -30.33 1.95 1.46
C GLN A 95 -31.05 2.69 0.32
N ALA A 96 -30.36 2.96 -0.80
CA ALA A 96 -30.96 3.60 -1.96
C ALA A 96 -32.11 2.75 -2.55
N ARG A 97 -31.91 1.44 -2.69
CA ARG A 97 -32.95 0.51 -3.15
C ARG A 97 -34.15 0.45 -2.21
N ILE A 98 -33.91 0.35 -0.90
CA ILE A 98 -34.96 0.32 0.13
C ILE A 98 -35.75 1.63 0.15
N SER A 99 -35.07 2.79 0.09
CA SER A 99 -35.71 4.10 0.06
C SER A 99 -36.56 4.29 -1.18
N GLN A 100 -36.06 3.88 -2.36
CA GLN A 100 -36.80 3.98 -3.60
C GLN A 100 -38.01 3.05 -3.64
N ALA A 101 -37.86 1.81 -3.16
CA ALA A 101 -38.97 0.87 -3.03
C ALA A 101 -40.04 1.38 -2.02
N SER A 102 -39.62 1.98 -0.91
CA SER A 102 -40.53 2.59 0.07
C SER A 102 -41.30 3.77 -0.52
N ALA A 103 -40.64 4.63 -1.31
CA ALA A 103 -41.29 5.74 -2.00
C ALA A 103 -42.34 5.26 -3.02
N ASN A 104 -42.02 4.19 -3.76
CA ASN A 104 -42.96 3.59 -4.71
C ASN A 104 -44.20 3.01 -4.02
N VAL A 105 -44.02 2.33 -2.88
CA VAL A 105 -45.14 1.80 -2.08
C VAL A 105 -46.01 2.94 -1.53
N ALA A 106 -45.40 3.99 -0.99
CA ALA A 106 -46.13 5.15 -0.48
C ALA A 106 -46.93 5.85 -1.59
N SER A 107 -46.34 6.04 -2.78
CA SER A 107 -47.02 6.61 -3.94
C SER A 107 -48.19 5.74 -4.40
N ALA A 108 -48.00 4.42 -4.52
CA ALA A 108 -49.05 3.51 -4.98
C ALA A 108 -50.21 3.42 -3.99
N LEU A 109 -49.93 3.44 -2.68
CA LEU A 109 -50.95 3.51 -1.63
C LEU A 109 -51.74 4.81 -1.68
N SER A 110 -51.08 5.96 -1.90
CA SER A 110 -51.77 7.25 -2.08
C SER A 110 -52.74 7.19 -3.26
N THR A 111 -52.29 6.71 -4.42
CA THR A 111 -53.14 6.58 -5.62
C THR A 111 -54.34 5.65 -5.37
N CYS A 112 -54.15 4.54 -4.65
CA CYS A 112 -55.24 3.64 -4.28
C CYS A 112 -56.25 4.32 -3.33
N ILE A 113 -55.78 5.11 -2.36
CA ILE A 113 -56.66 5.86 -1.45
C ILE A 113 -57.45 6.92 -2.22
N ASP A 114 -56.80 7.67 -3.11
CA ASP A 114 -57.45 8.70 -3.93
C ASP A 114 -58.50 8.09 -4.86
N ALA A 115 -58.19 6.98 -5.52
CA ALA A 115 -59.12 6.26 -6.39
C ALA A 115 -60.31 5.68 -5.62
N GLN A 116 -60.10 5.18 -4.40
CA GLN A 116 -61.19 4.73 -3.52
C GLN A 116 -62.07 5.88 -3.04
N ASN A 117 -61.49 7.04 -2.67
CA ASN A 117 -62.26 8.23 -2.30
C ASN A 117 -63.12 8.72 -3.47
N GLN A 118 -62.58 8.69 -4.69
CA GLN A 118 -63.29 9.08 -5.89
C GLN A 118 -64.42 8.10 -6.23
N LEU A 119 -64.21 6.79 -6.01
CA LEU A 119 -65.26 5.78 -6.13
C LEU A 119 -66.39 6.00 -5.11
N ILE A 120 -66.07 6.37 -3.86
CA ILE A 120 -67.07 6.69 -2.83
C ILE A 120 -67.91 7.88 -3.29
N ALA A 121 -67.29 8.96 -3.79
CA ALA A 121 -68.02 10.12 -4.31
C ALA A 121 -68.93 9.77 -5.51
N TYR A 122 -68.48 8.90 -6.42
CA TYR A 122 -69.32 8.42 -7.52
C TYR A 122 -70.50 7.55 -7.06
N LEU A 123 -70.34 6.80 -5.96
CA LEU A 123 -71.40 5.97 -5.40
C LEU A 123 -72.45 6.79 -4.62
N GLU A 124 -72.07 7.95 -4.08
CA GLU A 124 -73.01 8.88 -3.43
C GLU A 124 -73.99 9.52 -4.42
N ASP A 125 -73.59 9.69 -5.69
CA ASP A 125 -74.42 10.21 -6.78
C ASP A 125 -74.68 9.16 -7.88
N ALA A 126 -74.84 7.89 -7.49
CA ALA A 126 -74.91 6.76 -8.42
C ALA A 126 -76.07 6.83 -9.43
N ALA A 127 -77.12 7.63 -9.17
CA ALA A 127 -78.25 7.82 -10.08
C ALA A 127 -77.90 8.70 -11.31
N ALA A 128 -76.80 9.47 -11.24
CA ALA A 128 -76.34 10.35 -12.31
C ALA A 128 -75.39 9.67 -13.32
N TYR A 129 -74.94 8.44 -13.04
CA TYR A 129 -73.91 7.74 -13.83
C TYR A 129 -74.41 6.44 -14.45
N ASP A 130 -73.79 6.06 -15.58
CA ASP A 130 -74.07 4.79 -16.25
C ASP A 130 -73.52 3.60 -15.43
N PRO A 131 -74.31 2.54 -15.19
CA PRO A 131 -73.90 1.39 -14.39
C PRO A 131 -72.72 0.61 -14.97
N THR A 132 -72.51 0.66 -16.28
CA THR A 132 -71.39 0.01 -16.98
C THR A 132 -70.09 0.77 -16.75
N ASP A 133 -70.13 2.10 -16.75
CA ASP A 133 -68.97 2.95 -16.46
C ASP A 133 -68.59 2.87 -14.98
N LEU A 134 -69.58 2.78 -14.09
CA LEU A 134 -69.36 2.57 -12.66
C LEU A 134 -68.67 1.23 -12.37
N GLN A 135 -68.97 0.18 -13.15
CA GLN A 135 -68.25 -1.10 -13.00
C GLN A 135 -66.83 -1.06 -13.54
N ARG A 136 -66.61 -0.41 -14.69
CA ARG A 136 -65.26 -0.23 -15.23
C ARG A 136 -64.37 0.51 -14.22
N PHE A 137 -64.88 1.59 -13.63
CA PHE A 137 -64.15 2.35 -12.62
C PHE A 137 -63.86 1.53 -11.34
N LYS A 138 -64.80 0.67 -10.91
CA LYS A 138 -64.56 -0.25 -9.78
C LYS A 138 -63.45 -1.25 -10.07
N ASP A 139 -63.38 -1.76 -11.29
CA ASP A 139 -62.33 -2.69 -11.70
C ASP A 139 -60.96 -1.96 -11.80
N ASP A 140 -60.94 -0.74 -12.33
CA ASP A 140 -59.73 0.11 -12.38
C ASP A 140 -59.19 0.41 -10.97
N VAL A 141 -60.07 0.76 -10.02
CA VAL A 141 -59.69 0.99 -8.60
C VAL A 141 -59.12 -0.29 -7.98
N ARG A 142 -59.72 -1.46 -8.25
CA ARG A 142 -59.19 -2.74 -7.76
C ARG A 142 -57.82 -3.05 -8.34
N GLU A 143 -57.60 -2.78 -9.62
CA GLU A 143 -56.31 -3.03 -10.27
C GLU A 143 -55.21 -2.14 -9.68
N VAL A 144 -55.48 -0.85 -9.49
CA VAL A 144 -54.55 0.10 -8.85
C VAL A 144 -54.23 -0.33 -7.41
N CYS A 145 -55.23 -0.71 -6.63
CA CYS A 145 -55.03 -1.16 -5.24
C CYS A 145 -54.34 -2.53 -5.15
N ALA A 146 -54.57 -3.44 -6.10
CA ALA A 146 -53.86 -4.71 -6.19
C ALA A 146 -52.37 -4.49 -6.52
N ALA A 147 -52.07 -3.56 -7.44
CA ALA A 147 -50.70 -3.18 -7.77
C ALA A 147 -49.97 -2.57 -6.55
N ALA A 148 -50.63 -1.70 -5.78
CA ALA A 148 -50.07 -1.15 -4.54
C ALA A 148 -49.77 -2.24 -3.49
N THR A 149 -50.67 -3.21 -3.35
CA THR A 149 -50.49 -4.35 -2.42
C THR A 149 -49.36 -5.28 -2.85
N ALA A 150 -49.22 -5.52 -4.16
CA ALA A 150 -48.12 -6.30 -4.73
C ALA A 150 -46.77 -5.61 -4.50
N ALA A 151 -46.70 -4.29 -4.71
CA ALA A 151 -45.50 -3.51 -4.44
C ALA A 151 -45.08 -3.55 -2.97
N ASN A 152 -46.04 -3.51 -2.03
CA ASN A 152 -45.77 -3.62 -0.60
C ASN A 152 -45.29 -5.03 -0.21
N THR A 153 -45.91 -6.08 -0.76
CA THR A 153 -45.50 -7.48 -0.52
C THR A 153 -44.06 -7.71 -0.99
N GLU A 154 -43.70 -7.17 -2.14
CA GLU A 154 -42.34 -7.26 -2.67
C GLU A 154 -41.31 -6.51 -1.80
N LEU A 155 -41.66 -5.33 -1.28
CA LEU A 155 -40.82 -4.62 -0.32
C LEU A 155 -40.63 -5.42 0.99
N GLN A 156 -41.69 -6.01 1.54
CA GLN A 156 -41.61 -6.87 2.73
C GLN A 156 -40.72 -8.11 2.50
N ARG A 157 -40.76 -8.69 1.29
CA ARG A 157 -39.89 -9.79 0.89
C ARG A 157 -38.42 -9.37 0.84
N GLN A 158 -38.14 -8.17 0.30
CA GLN A 158 -36.77 -7.64 0.26
C GLN A 158 -36.23 -7.32 1.66
N LEU A 159 -37.06 -6.77 2.55
CA LEU A 159 -36.70 -6.47 3.93
C LEU A 159 -36.41 -7.74 4.76
N THR A 160 -37.19 -8.80 4.57
CA THR A 160 -36.98 -10.08 5.28
C THR A 160 -35.78 -10.85 4.74
N ALA A 161 -35.52 -10.80 3.43
CA ALA A 161 -34.32 -11.41 2.83
C ALA A 161 -33.02 -10.67 3.20
N GLY A 162 -33.07 -9.35 3.33
CA GLY A 162 -31.93 -8.54 3.77
C GLY A 162 -31.61 -8.63 5.27
N ALA A 163 -32.57 -9.07 6.10
CA ALA A 163 -32.38 -9.21 7.55
C ALA A 163 -31.69 -10.53 7.97
N THR A 164 -31.50 -11.47 7.05
CA THR A 164 -30.87 -12.78 7.29
C THR A 164 -29.47 -12.94 6.69
N GLY A 165 -28.95 -11.90 6.05
CA GLY A 165 -27.63 -11.85 5.42
C GLY A 165 -26.57 -11.22 6.31
#